data_AF-A0A7J0EZS5-F1
#
_entry.id   AF-A0A7J0EZS5-F1
#
_cell.length_a   1.000
_cell.length_b   1.000
_cell.length_c   1.000
_cell.angle_alpha   90.00
_cell.angle_beta   90.00
_cell.angle_gamma   90.00
#
_symmetry.space_group_name_H-M   'P 1'
#
loop_
_entity.id
_entity.type
_entity.pdbx_description
1 polymer ?
#
loop_
_entity_poly.entity_id
_entity_poly.type
_entity_poly.pdbx_seq_one_letter_code
_entity_poly.pdbx_strand_id
1 'polypeptide(L)'
;MEFRLSQLVLPSLQDKNDAFLLKELTNMWAKYKAMAKCLGGFFLYIDRAYKIDASLSDVSVRCFRDHVCTAHYQKFQDAAISLINQDRNNNPTDKGLLKNVSTFFFEMGIGKDNTHCYINFEKAILADAAIYYSRLASEWLACYSSVDYMTKAESCLNNEIHRVSEYLHQTTAAKLLQVLQWQLMGQTASKLIEKQKVENHDLATYQVWFNLQ
;
A
#
# COMPACT_ATOMS: atom_id res chain seq x y z
N MET A 1 -15.95 10.11 -26.56
CA MET A 1 -15.75 9.56 -25.21
C MET A 1 -14.76 10.41 -24.42
N GLU A 2 -13.71 10.94 -25.06
CA GLU A 2 -12.70 11.87 -24.50
C GLU A 2 -13.31 13.11 -23.82
N PHE A 3 -14.31 13.76 -24.44
CA PHE A 3 -14.95 14.98 -23.91
C PHE A 3 -15.66 14.78 -22.56
N ARG A 4 -16.17 13.57 -22.28
CA ARG A 4 -16.87 13.26 -21.01
C ARG A 4 -15.88 12.98 -19.88
N LEU A 5 -14.72 12.41 -20.18
CA LEU A 5 -13.68 12.16 -19.19
C LEU A 5 -13.11 13.50 -18.72
N SER A 6 -12.74 14.40 -19.62
CA SER A 6 -12.16 15.70 -19.20
C SER A 6 -13.17 16.62 -18.49
N GLN A 7 -14.44 16.68 -18.91
CA GLN A 7 -15.40 17.63 -18.32
C GLN A 7 -16.09 17.17 -17.02
N LEU A 8 -16.19 15.85 -16.76
CA LEU A 8 -16.93 15.34 -15.60
C LEU A 8 -16.02 14.78 -14.50
N VAL A 9 -14.88 14.19 -14.88
CA VAL A 9 -13.97 13.50 -13.95
C VAL A 9 -13.13 14.51 -13.19
N LEU A 10 -12.51 15.47 -13.89
CA LEU A 10 -11.61 16.45 -13.30
C LEU A 10 -12.27 17.30 -12.20
N PRO A 11 -13.49 17.85 -12.36
CA PRO A 11 -14.12 18.65 -11.31
C PRO A 11 -14.56 17.82 -10.10
N SER A 12 -15.03 16.58 -10.32
CA SER A 12 -15.51 15.72 -9.22
C SER A 12 -14.39 15.20 -8.30
N LEU A 13 -13.13 15.29 -8.74
CA LEU A 13 -11.94 14.92 -7.99
C LEU A 13 -11.22 16.11 -7.33
N GLN A 14 -11.54 17.36 -7.72
CA GLN A 14 -10.85 18.55 -7.20
C GLN A 14 -11.21 18.88 -5.75
N ASP A 15 -12.45 18.62 -5.33
CA ASP A 15 -12.98 18.99 -4.00
C ASP A 15 -12.96 17.86 -2.96
N LYS A 16 -12.48 16.66 -3.34
CA LYS A 16 -12.51 15.46 -2.48
C LYS A 16 -11.11 15.10 -1.99
N ASN A 17 -11.01 14.81 -0.71
CA ASN A 17 -9.78 14.39 -0.05
C ASN A 17 -9.86 12.92 0.41
N ASP A 18 -8.70 12.28 0.58
CA ASP A 18 -8.50 11.00 1.24
C ASP A 18 -9.44 9.87 0.74
N ALA A 19 -10.22 9.25 1.64
CA ALA A 19 -11.08 8.12 1.32
C ALA A 19 -12.14 8.43 0.27
N PHE A 20 -12.71 9.64 0.28
CA PHE A 20 -13.76 10.02 -0.67
C PHE A 20 -13.20 10.13 -2.09
N LEU A 21 -11.98 10.66 -2.22
CA LEU A 21 -11.28 10.73 -3.50
C LEU A 21 -11.09 9.33 -4.11
N LEU A 22 -10.61 8.39 -3.30
CA LEU A 22 -10.36 7.02 -3.72
C LEU A 22 -11.65 6.24 -4.03
N LYS A 23 -12.72 6.51 -3.27
CA LYS A 23 -14.03 5.90 -3.54
C LYS A 23 -14.61 6.37 -4.87
N GLU A 24 -14.48 7.66 -5.20
CA GLU A 24 -14.87 8.16 -6.51
C GLU A 24 -14.02 7.60 -7.64
N LEU A 25 -12.70 7.56 -7.46
CA LEU A 25 -11.78 6.98 -8.43
C LEU A 25 -12.15 5.54 -8.76
N THR A 26 -12.33 4.70 -7.75
CA THR A 26 -12.66 3.28 -7.93
C THR A 26 -14.05 3.08 -8.53
N ASN A 27 -15.05 3.88 -8.13
CA ASN A 27 -16.38 3.86 -8.72
C ASN A 27 -16.38 4.28 -10.20
N MET A 28 -15.64 5.33 -10.52
CA MET A 28 -15.51 5.86 -11.87
C MET A 28 -14.82 4.85 -12.78
N TRP A 29 -13.75 4.23 -12.30
CA TRP A 29 -13.06 3.16 -13.01
C TRP A 29 -13.97 1.95 -13.25
N ALA A 30 -14.74 1.52 -12.25
CA ALA A 30 -15.70 0.43 -12.41
C ALA A 30 -16.78 0.73 -13.47
N LYS A 31 -17.34 1.95 -13.46
CA LYS A 31 -18.30 2.41 -14.47
C LYS A 31 -17.68 2.44 -15.86
N TYR A 32 -16.45 2.95 -15.97
CA TYR A 32 -15.73 3.02 -17.23
C TYR A 32 -15.43 1.63 -17.80
N LYS A 33 -14.98 0.68 -16.97
CA LYS A 33 -14.80 -0.73 -17.36
C LYS A 33 -16.09 -1.37 -17.87
N ALA A 34 -17.21 -1.14 -17.18
CA ALA A 34 -18.51 -1.67 -17.60
C ALA A 34 -18.91 -1.13 -18.99
N MET A 35 -18.71 0.17 -19.23
CA MET A 35 -18.95 0.80 -20.53
C MET A 35 -18.04 0.23 -21.62
N ALA A 36 -16.74 0.11 -21.35
CA ALA A 36 -15.77 -0.44 -22.30
C ALA A 36 -16.08 -1.90 -22.65
N LYS A 37 -16.47 -2.73 -21.67
CA LYS A 37 -16.90 -4.12 -21.91
C LYS A 37 -18.16 -4.19 -22.76
N CYS A 38 -19.14 -3.32 -22.49
CA CYS A 38 -20.37 -3.25 -23.28
C CYS A 38 -20.07 -2.89 -24.74
N LEU A 39 -19.23 -1.87 -24.97
CA LEU A 39 -18.79 -1.50 -26.32
C LEU A 39 -17.99 -2.60 -27.00
N GLY A 40 -17.13 -3.31 -26.25
CA GLY A 40 -16.41 -4.48 -26.76
C GLY A 40 -17.35 -5.54 -27.30
N GLY A 41 -18.48 -5.79 -26.61
CA GLY A 41 -19.54 -6.69 -27.07
C GLY A 41 -20.15 -6.27 -28.41
N PHE A 42 -20.47 -4.98 -28.59
CA PHE A 42 -21.01 -4.47 -29.86
C PHE A 42 -20.01 -4.56 -31.01
N PHE A 43 -18.73 -4.35 -30.72
CA PHE A 43 -17.66 -4.32 -31.72
C PHE A 43 -16.90 -5.65 -31.86
N LEU A 44 -17.41 -6.75 -31.28
CA LEU A 44 -16.83 -8.10 -31.39
C LEU A 44 -16.55 -8.51 -32.84
N TYR A 45 -17.41 -8.09 -33.77
CA TYR A 45 -17.23 -8.35 -35.20
C TYR A 45 -15.98 -7.66 -35.76
N ILE A 46 -15.74 -6.40 -35.38
CA ILE A 46 -14.59 -5.62 -35.85
C ILE A 46 -13.29 -6.20 -35.29
N ASP A 47 -13.27 -6.54 -33.99
CA ASP A 47 -12.10 -7.10 -33.32
C ASP A 47 -11.65 -8.43 -33.96
N ARG A 48 -12.62 -9.29 -34.33
CA ARG A 48 -12.37 -10.57 -35.01
C ARG A 48 -11.98 -10.40 -36.48
N ALA A 49 -12.59 -9.45 -37.19
CA ALA A 49 -12.39 -9.27 -38.63
C ALA A 49 -11.06 -8.57 -38.97
N TYR A 50 -10.58 -7.66 -38.12
CA TYR A 50 -9.47 -6.75 -38.47
C TYR A 50 -8.12 -7.06 -37.80
N LYS A 51 -7.97 -8.18 -37.08
CA LYS A 51 -6.72 -8.56 -36.38
C LYS A 51 -6.06 -7.37 -35.67
N ILE A 52 -6.83 -6.68 -34.83
CA ILE A 52 -6.36 -5.48 -34.14
C ILE A 52 -5.28 -5.88 -33.11
N ASP A 53 -4.12 -5.22 -33.14
CA ASP A 53 -2.95 -5.52 -32.29
C ASP A 53 -3.16 -5.27 -30.79
N ALA A 54 -4.25 -4.60 -30.41
CA ALA A 54 -4.64 -4.34 -29.03
C ALA A 54 -6.16 -4.46 -28.88
N SER A 55 -6.60 -5.19 -27.85
CA SER A 55 -8.03 -5.33 -27.59
C SER A 55 -8.64 -3.97 -27.21
N LEU A 56 -9.94 -3.80 -27.44
CA LEU A 56 -10.66 -2.60 -26.97
C LEU A 56 -10.50 -2.40 -25.45
N SER A 57 -10.36 -3.50 -24.71
CA SER A 57 -10.06 -3.47 -23.27
C SER A 57 -8.72 -2.79 -22.99
N ASP A 58 -7.65 -3.16 -23.71
CA ASP A 58 -6.32 -2.57 -23.54
C ASP A 58 -6.30 -1.09 -23.94
N VAL A 59 -7.01 -0.72 -25.00
CA VAL A 59 -7.19 0.69 -25.40
C VAL A 59 -7.91 1.47 -24.31
N SER A 60 -8.96 0.91 -23.71
CA SER A 60 -9.73 1.58 -22.67
C SER A 60 -8.90 1.86 -21.41
N VAL A 61 -8.07 0.90 -20.96
CA VAL A 61 -7.16 1.08 -19.82
C VAL A 61 -6.18 2.21 -20.11
N ARG A 62 -5.55 2.22 -21.30
CA ARG A 62 -4.63 3.28 -21.72
C ARG A 62 -5.30 4.65 -21.75
N CYS A 63 -6.47 4.77 -22.38
CA CYS A 63 -7.21 6.03 -22.43
C CYS A 63 -7.54 6.57 -21.04
N PHE A 64 -8.01 5.71 -20.12
CA PHE A 64 -8.34 6.13 -18.76
C PHE A 64 -7.09 6.61 -18.01
N ARG A 65 -6.01 5.82 -18.08
CA ARG A 65 -4.72 6.15 -17.45
C ARG A 65 -4.20 7.50 -17.92
N ASP A 66 -4.14 7.72 -19.23
CA ASP A 66 -3.53 8.92 -19.81
C ASP A 66 -4.32 10.20 -19.43
N HIS A 67 -5.64 10.09 -19.21
CA HIS A 67 -6.49 11.22 -18.84
C HIS A 67 -6.61 11.44 -17.32
N VAL A 68 -6.62 10.37 -16.52
CA VAL A 68 -6.94 10.44 -15.08
C VAL A 68 -5.68 10.32 -14.22
N CYS A 69 -4.79 9.37 -14.54
CA CYS A 69 -3.58 9.15 -13.75
C CYS A 69 -2.55 10.25 -14.01
N THR A 70 -2.36 10.72 -15.25
CA THR A 70 -1.36 11.74 -15.58
C THR A 70 -1.46 13.01 -14.71
N ALA A 71 -2.69 13.43 -14.36
CA ALA A 71 -2.93 14.65 -13.59
C ALA A 71 -3.03 14.43 -12.07
N HIS A 72 -3.43 13.24 -11.61
CA HIS A 72 -3.84 13.02 -10.22
C HIS A 72 -3.20 11.81 -9.53
N TYR A 73 -2.30 11.10 -10.21
CA TYR A 73 -1.66 9.90 -9.66
C TYR A 73 -1.05 10.13 -8.27
N GLN A 74 -0.31 11.23 -8.08
CA GLN A 74 0.30 11.53 -6.77
C GLN A 74 -0.75 11.70 -5.67
N LYS A 75 -1.84 12.44 -5.95
CA LYS A 75 -2.93 12.61 -4.97
C LYS A 75 -3.58 11.29 -4.59
N PHE A 76 -3.77 10.39 -5.55
CA PHE A 76 -4.32 9.06 -5.28
C PHE A 76 -3.35 8.21 -4.47
N GLN A 77 -2.05 8.27 -4.79
CA GLN A 77 -1.01 7.58 -4.06
C GLN A 77 -0.94 8.06 -2.61
N ASP A 78 -0.91 9.37 -2.37
CA ASP A 78 -0.84 9.97 -1.04
C ASP A 78 -2.08 9.59 -0.20
N ALA A 79 -3.28 9.69 -0.79
CA ALA A 79 -4.52 9.27 -0.13
C ALA A 79 -4.50 7.78 0.23
N ALA A 80 -3.96 6.92 -0.65
CA ALA A 80 -3.90 5.49 -0.42
C ALA A 80 -2.92 5.14 0.70
N ILE A 81 -1.75 5.78 0.72
CA ILE A 81 -0.75 5.63 1.79
C ILE A 81 -1.33 6.11 3.13
N SER A 82 -2.03 7.25 3.13
CA SER A 82 -2.73 7.76 4.31
C SER A 82 -3.70 6.72 4.88
N LEU A 83 -4.53 6.08 4.05
CA LEU A 83 -5.43 5.02 4.49
C LEU A 83 -4.70 3.77 5.01
N ILE A 84 -3.61 3.37 4.37
CA ILE A 84 -2.78 2.24 4.86
C ILE A 84 -2.24 2.56 6.25
N ASN A 85 -1.77 3.79 6.47
CA ASN A 85 -1.29 4.22 7.78
C ASN A 85 -2.40 4.32 8.82
N GLN A 86 -3.62 4.68 8.43
CA GLN A 86 -4.78 4.60 9.32
C GLN A 86 -5.03 3.16 9.77
N ASP A 87 -5.01 2.20 8.85
CA ASP A 87 -5.15 0.77 9.17
C ASP A 87 -3.98 0.25 10.04
N ARG A 88 -2.74 0.70 9.80
CA ARG A 88 -1.58 0.39 10.67
C ARG A 88 -1.74 0.87 12.10
N ASN A 89 -2.40 2.01 12.28
CA ASN A 89 -2.73 2.57 13.59
C ASN A 89 -4.01 1.96 14.20
N ASN A 90 -4.60 0.94 13.59
CA ASN A 90 -5.88 0.32 13.97
C ASN A 90 -7.08 1.29 13.93
N ASN A 91 -7.00 2.34 13.11
CA ASN A 91 -8.15 3.22 12.89
C ASN A 91 -9.16 2.52 11.96
N PRO A 92 -10.47 2.74 12.16
CA PRO A 92 -11.50 2.17 11.29
C PRO A 92 -11.28 2.57 9.82
N THR A 93 -10.96 1.59 8.99
CA THR A 93 -10.62 1.79 7.57
C THR A 93 -11.41 0.81 6.70
N ASP A 94 -11.91 1.29 5.55
CA ASP A 94 -12.56 0.43 4.56
C ASP A 94 -11.51 -0.38 3.77
N LYS A 95 -11.30 -1.62 4.19
CA LYS A 95 -10.35 -2.54 3.55
C LYS A 95 -10.79 -2.98 2.16
N GLY A 96 -12.11 -2.97 1.88
CA GLY A 96 -12.64 -3.21 0.55
C GLY A 96 -12.26 -2.08 -0.42
N LEU A 97 -12.29 -0.84 0.05
CA LEU A 97 -11.79 0.30 -0.71
C LEU A 97 -10.29 0.17 -1.00
N LEU A 98 -9.46 -0.16 0.01
CA LEU A 98 -8.01 -0.38 -0.19
C LEU A 98 -7.73 -1.46 -1.23
N LYS A 99 -8.49 -2.57 -1.20
CA LYS A 99 -8.36 -3.66 -2.19
C LYS A 99 -8.71 -3.20 -3.60
N ASN A 100 -9.77 -2.40 -3.74
CA ASN A 100 -10.16 -1.83 -5.03
C ASN A 100 -9.12 -0.84 -5.56
N VAL A 101 -8.52 -0.03 -4.69
CA VAL A 101 -7.46 0.94 -5.04
C VAL A 101 -6.18 0.21 -5.47
N SER A 102 -5.76 -0.82 -4.72
CA SER A 102 -4.62 -1.65 -5.07
C SER A 102 -4.80 -2.34 -6.43
N THR A 103 -6.00 -2.91 -6.66
CA THR A 103 -6.39 -3.50 -7.94
C THR A 103 -6.38 -2.47 -9.07
N PHE A 104 -6.85 -1.25 -8.80
CA PHE A 104 -6.79 -0.14 -9.75
C PHE A 104 -5.34 0.18 -10.15
N PHE A 105 -4.43 0.38 -9.20
CA PHE A 105 -3.02 0.67 -9.51
C PHE A 105 -2.36 -0.48 -10.28
N PHE A 106 -2.74 -1.73 -9.98
CA PHE A 106 -2.28 -2.91 -10.70
C PHE A 106 -2.77 -2.89 -12.16
N GLU A 107 -4.09 -2.74 -12.39
CA GLU A 107 -4.67 -2.70 -13.73
C GLU A 107 -4.12 -1.54 -14.57
N MET A 108 -3.87 -0.37 -13.97
CA MET A 108 -3.25 0.79 -14.64
C MET A 108 -1.78 0.55 -15.02
N GLY A 109 -1.14 -0.48 -14.45
CA GLY A 109 0.23 -0.88 -14.76
C GLY A 109 0.35 -1.96 -15.84
N ILE A 110 -0.77 -2.52 -16.32
CA ILE A 110 -0.77 -3.56 -17.34
C ILE A 110 -0.71 -2.89 -18.73
N GLY A 111 0.35 -3.16 -19.50
CA GLY A 111 0.48 -2.70 -20.88
C GLY A 111 1.92 -2.75 -21.41
N LYS A 112 2.06 -2.79 -22.74
CA LYS A 112 3.37 -2.79 -23.43
C LYS A 112 4.18 -1.50 -23.18
N ASP A 113 3.50 -0.42 -22.80
CA ASP A 113 4.07 0.92 -22.61
C ASP A 113 4.85 1.05 -21.27
N ASN A 114 5.05 -0.05 -20.55
CA ASN A 114 5.89 -0.13 -19.35
C ASN A 114 5.51 0.92 -18.28
N THR A 115 4.23 1.29 -18.18
CA THR A 115 3.79 2.26 -17.19
C THR A 115 3.82 1.62 -15.81
N HIS A 116 4.82 1.98 -15.03
CA HIS A 116 5.12 1.44 -13.70
C HIS A 116 4.13 1.91 -12.61
N CYS A 117 2.81 1.99 -12.88
CA CYS A 117 1.81 2.50 -11.94
C CYS A 117 1.81 1.74 -10.61
N TYR A 118 1.71 0.42 -10.64
CA TYR A 118 1.79 -0.37 -9.41
C TYR A 118 3.19 -0.38 -8.81
N ILE A 119 4.24 -0.40 -9.64
CA ILE A 119 5.64 -0.39 -9.16
C ILE A 119 5.96 0.90 -8.41
N ASN A 120 5.48 2.05 -8.89
CA ASN A 120 5.64 3.33 -8.22
C ASN A 120 4.80 3.40 -6.94
N PHE A 121 3.60 2.81 -6.94
CA PHE A 121 2.77 2.67 -5.75
C PHE A 121 3.44 1.78 -4.70
N GLU A 122 3.98 0.63 -5.11
CA GLU A 122 4.75 -0.28 -4.26
C GLU A 122 5.98 0.41 -3.68
N LYS A 123 6.76 1.14 -4.48
CA LYS A 123 7.91 1.93 -3.99
C LYS A 123 7.48 2.93 -2.91
N ALA A 124 6.35 3.61 -3.10
CA ALA A 124 5.85 4.58 -2.14
C ALA A 124 5.38 3.89 -0.85
N ILE A 125 4.70 2.74 -0.93
CA ILE A 125 4.34 1.91 0.24
C ILE A 125 5.60 1.49 1.02
N LEU A 126 6.64 1.03 0.32
CA LEU A 126 7.89 0.58 0.94
C LEU A 126 8.64 1.74 1.62
N ALA A 127 8.69 2.91 1.00
CA ALA A 127 9.32 4.10 1.55
C ALA A 127 8.57 4.59 2.80
N ASP A 128 7.25 4.68 2.73
CA ASP A 128 6.41 5.05 3.87
C ASP A 128 6.51 4.04 5.02
N ALA A 129 6.48 2.73 4.73
CA ALA A 129 6.70 1.69 5.73
C ALA A 129 8.06 1.84 6.42
N ALA A 130 9.12 2.15 5.67
CA ALA A 130 10.44 2.34 6.24
C ALA A 130 10.45 3.48 7.27
N ILE A 131 9.83 4.61 6.94
CA ILE A 131 9.70 5.77 7.84
C ILE A 131 8.86 5.42 9.07
N TYR A 132 7.70 4.79 8.84
CA TYR A 132 6.76 4.40 9.89
C TYR A 132 7.42 3.48 10.94
N TYR A 133 8.07 2.41 10.48
CA TYR A 133 8.68 1.43 11.39
C TYR A 133 10.00 1.91 12.00
N SER A 134 10.77 2.77 11.33
CA SER A 134 11.94 3.41 11.93
C SER A 134 11.58 4.29 13.13
N ARG A 135 10.47 5.05 13.01
CA ARG A 135 9.92 5.85 14.11
C ARG A 135 9.46 4.96 15.27
N LEU A 136 8.64 3.94 14.99
CA LEU A 136 8.18 3.00 16.02
C LEU A 136 9.34 2.28 16.71
N ALA A 137 10.35 1.84 15.97
CA ALA A 137 11.54 1.21 16.53
C ALA A 137 12.24 2.12 17.54
N SER A 138 12.41 3.40 17.19
CA SER A 138 13.05 4.39 18.05
C SER A 138 12.23 4.65 19.33
N GLU A 139 10.92 4.81 19.19
CA GLU A 139 9.99 4.97 20.33
C GLU A 139 10.02 3.74 21.24
N TRP A 140 9.99 2.53 20.66
CA TRP A 140 9.88 1.32 21.44
C TRP A 140 11.16 0.93 22.17
N LEU A 141 12.32 1.21 21.57
CA LEU A 141 13.61 1.02 22.24
C LEU A 141 13.73 1.85 23.53
N ALA A 142 13.12 3.04 23.54
CA ALA A 142 13.12 3.92 24.71
C ALA A 142 12.11 3.49 25.77
N CYS A 143 10.95 2.93 25.37
CA CYS A 143 9.82 2.74 26.28
C CYS A 143 9.58 1.29 26.73
N TYR A 144 10.04 0.28 26.00
CA TYR A 144 9.74 -1.13 26.29
C TYR A 144 10.98 -1.93 26.72
N SER A 145 10.78 -3.12 27.29
CA SER A 145 11.86 -4.09 27.52
C SER A 145 12.36 -4.69 26.20
N SER A 146 13.54 -5.32 26.20
CA SER A 146 14.03 -6.02 25.00
C SER A 146 13.10 -7.14 24.54
N VAL A 147 12.46 -7.86 25.47
CA VAL A 147 11.50 -8.94 25.18
C VAL A 147 10.22 -8.38 24.56
N ASP A 148 9.61 -7.37 25.19
CA ASP A 148 8.37 -6.76 24.69
C ASP A 148 8.57 -6.13 23.30
N TYR A 149 9.74 -5.52 23.08
CA TYR A 149 10.12 -5.00 21.76
C TYR A 149 10.08 -6.11 20.70
N MET A 150 10.70 -7.26 20.96
CA MET A 150 10.77 -8.37 20.01
C MET A 150 9.38 -8.95 19.71
N THR A 151 8.53 -9.11 20.74
CA THR A 151 7.16 -9.56 20.56
C THR A 151 6.35 -8.57 19.70
N LYS A 152 6.52 -7.26 19.91
CA LYS A 152 5.87 -6.24 19.08
C LYS A 152 6.39 -6.25 17.63
N ALA A 153 7.71 -6.43 17.44
CA ALA A 153 8.30 -6.50 16.12
C ALA A 153 7.78 -7.71 15.32
N GLU A 154 7.66 -8.87 15.96
CA GLU A 154 7.07 -10.07 15.37
C GLU A 154 5.58 -9.86 15.00
N SER A 155 4.81 -9.28 15.92
CA SER A 155 3.41 -8.93 15.65
C SER A 155 3.28 -7.99 14.44
N CYS A 156 4.19 -7.02 14.29
CA CYS A 156 4.19 -6.13 13.13
C CYS A 156 4.41 -6.86 11.81
N LEU A 157 5.36 -7.80 11.77
CA LEU A 157 5.61 -8.62 10.58
C LEU A 157 4.35 -9.41 10.20
N ASN A 158 3.71 -10.07 11.18
CA ASN A 158 2.49 -10.85 10.95
C ASN A 158 1.32 -9.98 10.48
N ASN A 159 1.14 -8.80 11.08
CA ASN A 159 0.09 -7.85 10.68
C ASN A 159 0.30 -7.36 9.24
N GLU A 160 1.55 -7.13 8.83
CA GLU A 160 1.84 -6.67 7.48
C GLU A 160 1.66 -7.78 6.43
N ILE A 161 1.96 -9.04 6.77
CA ILE A 161 1.59 -10.20 5.94
C ILE A 161 0.08 -10.25 5.74
N HIS A 162 -0.68 -10.08 6.83
CA HIS A 162 -2.13 -10.10 6.78
C HIS A 162 -2.68 -8.97 5.89
N ARG A 163 -2.20 -7.73 6.05
CA ARG A 163 -2.56 -6.59 5.18
C ARG A 163 -2.28 -6.84 3.71
N VAL A 164 -1.13 -7.43 3.41
CA VAL A 164 -0.80 -7.79 2.01
C VAL A 164 -1.80 -8.81 1.48
N SER A 165 -2.12 -9.84 2.26
CA SER A 165 -3.11 -10.85 1.83
C SER A 165 -4.53 -10.29 1.66
N GLU A 166 -4.87 -9.25 2.40
CA GLU A 166 -6.22 -8.69 2.44
C GLU A 166 -6.47 -7.69 1.31
N TYR A 167 -5.51 -6.80 1.03
CA TYR A 167 -5.73 -5.71 0.08
C TYR A 167 -4.54 -5.29 -0.80
N LEU A 168 -3.28 -5.72 -0.56
CA LEU A 168 -2.16 -5.40 -1.46
C LEU A 168 -1.89 -6.53 -2.47
N HIS A 169 -1.07 -6.26 -3.49
CA HIS A 169 -0.65 -7.32 -4.41
C HIS A 169 0.42 -8.21 -3.77
N GLN A 170 0.34 -9.52 -4.01
CA GLN A 170 1.25 -10.52 -3.42
C GLN A 170 2.74 -10.27 -3.69
N THR A 171 3.08 -9.60 -4.79
CA THR A 171 4.48 -9.26 -5.13
C THR A 171 5.11 -8.30 -4.13
N THR A 172 4.30 -7.58 -3.37
CA THR A 172 4.74 -6.61 -2.36
C THR A 172 5.14 -7.29 -1.06
N ALA A 173 4.64 -8.50 -0.77
CA ALA A 173 4.86 -9.20 0.51
C ALA A 173 6.34 -9.31 0.88
N ALA A 174 7.15 -9.92 0.00
CA ALA A 174 8.56 -10.17 0.29
C ALA A 174 9.37 -8.88 0.48
N LYS A 175 9.12 -7.86 -0.34
CA LYS A 175 9.83 -6.57 -0.27
C LYS A 175 9.48 -5.80 0.99
N LEU A 176 8.20 -5.79 1.34
CA LEU A 176 7.69 -5.10 2.52
C LEU A 176 8.25 -5.76 3.79
N LEU A 177 8.24 -7.09 3.86
CA LEU A 177 8.87 -7.82 4.96
C LEU A 177 10.36 -7.50 5.11
N GLN A 178 11.12 -7.44 4.01
CA GLN A 178 12.53 -7.05 4.06
C GLN A 178 12.72 -5.65 4.65
N VAL A 179 11.87 -4.69 4.28
CA VAL A 179 11.88 -3.33 4.86
C VAL A 179 11.63 -3.39 6.37
N LEU A 180 10.60 -4.09 6.82
CA LEU A 180 10.27 -4.20 8.24
C LEU A 180 11.40 -4.87 9.02
N GLN A 181 11.94 -5.98 8.51
CA GLN A 181 13.05 -6.68 9.14
C GLN A 181 14.29 -5.80 9.27
N TRP A 182 14.60 -5.02 8.22
CA TRP A 182 15.71 -4.08 8.27
C TRP A 182 15.49 -2.97 9.30
N GLN A 183 14.31 -2.34 9.32
CA GLN A 183 14.03 -1.24 10.24
C GLN A 183 13.90 -1.69 11.70
N LEU A 184 13.21 -2.81 11.95
CA LEU A 184 12.90 -3.27 13.31
C LEU A 184 13.98 -4.15 13.93
N MET A 185 14.82 -4.81 13.13
CA MET A 185 15.86 -5.72 13.65
C MET A 185 17.25 -5.35 13.15
N GLY A 186 17.41 -5.07 11.86
CA GLY A 186 18.71 -4.73 11.26
C GLY A 186 19.34 -3.48 11.90
N GLN A 187 18.62 -2.37 11.89
CA GLN A 187 19.13 -1.09 12.41
C GLN A 187 19.19 -1.01 13.94
N THR A 188 18.39 -1.82 14.64
CA THR A 188 18.24 -1.78 16.09
C THR A 188 19.05 -2.85 16.81
N ALA A 189 19.63 -3.83 16.10
CA ALA A 189 20.30 -4.99 16.67
C ALA A 189 21.31 -4.63 17.78
N SER A 190 22.23 -3.70 17.50
CA SER A 190 23.26 -3.31 18.49
C SER A 190 22.65 -2.72 19.76
N LYS A 191 21.63 -1.87 19.62
CA LYS A 191 20.93 -1.23 20.75
C LYS A 191 20.14 -2.24 21.58
N LEU A 192 19.51 -3.22 20.92
CA LEU A 192 18.78 -4.30 21.59
C LEU A 192 19.72 -5.19 22.41
N ILE A 193 20.87 -5.55 21.85
CA ILE A 193 21.88 -6.37 22.55
C ILE A 193 22.40 -5.65 23.80
N GLU A 194 22.71 -4.36 23.69
CA GLU A 194 23.17 -3.56 24.82
C GLU A 194 22.09 -3.47 25.90
N LYS A 195 20.87 -3.14 25.51
CA LYS A 195 19.71 -3.06 26.41
C LYS A 195 19.44 -4.39 27.12
N GLN A 196 19.49 -5.52 26.41
CA GLN A 196 19.30 -6.84 26.99
C GLN A 196 20.38 -7.19 28.03
N LYS A 197 21.63 -6.78 27.80
CA LYS A 197 22.72 -6.99 28.79
C LYS A 197 22.47 -6.20 30.07
N VAL A 198 22.03 -4.95 29.96
CA VAL A 198 21.68 -4.10 31.12
C VAL A 198 20.52 -4.73 31.89
N GLU A 199 19.45 -5.11 31.19
CA GLU A 199 18.27 -5.75 31.80
C GLU A 199 18.62 -7.05 32.54
N ASN A 200 19.50 -7.90 31.98
CA ASN A 200 19.95 -9.12 32.64
C ASN A 200 20.84 -8.87 33.86
N HIS A 201 21.70 -7.84 33.82
CA HIS A 201 22.55 -7.47 34.95
C HIS A 201 21.71 -6.98 36.14
N ASP A 202 20.68 -6.17 35.87
CA ASP A 202 19.78 -5.66 36.91
C ASP A 202 19.02 -6.81 37.59
N LEU A 203 18.50 -7.77 36.82
CA LEU A 203 17.83 -8.96 37.35
C LEU A 203 18.74 -9.80 38.27
N ALA A 204 20.00 -10.01 37.87
CA ALA A 204 20.98 -10.71 38.69
C ALA A 204 21.26 -9.96 40.00
N THR A 205 21.32 -8.63 39.95
CA THR A 205 21.53 -7.78 41.13
C THR A 205 20.36 -7.93 42.11
N TYR A 206 19.11 -7.83 41.64
CA TYR A 206 17.92 -8.00 42.49
C TYR A 206 17.85 -9.40 43.14
N GLN A 207 18.22 -10.46 42.42
CA GLN A 207 18.25 -11.82 42.98
C GLN A 207 19.27 -11.95 44.12
N VAL A 208 20.44 -11.32 43.99
CA VAL A 208 21.45 -11.32 45.06
C VAL A 208 20.93 -10.59 46.31
N TRP A 209 20.29 -9.43 46.15
CA TRP A 209 19.69 -8.69 47.26
C TRP A 209 18.58 -9.48 47.97
N PHE A 210 17.71 -10.14 47.22
CA PHE A 210 16.62 -10.95 47.78
C PHE A 210 17.14 -12.18 48.57
N ASN A 211 18.24 -12.78 48.13
CA ASN A 211 18.84 -13.95 48.78
C ASN A 211 19.68 -13.61 50.04
N LEU A 212 19.93 -12.33 50.31
CA LEU A 212 20.66 -11.84 51.48
C LEU A 212 19.75 -11.46 52.67
N GLN A 213 18.44 -11.72 52.54
CA GLN A 213 17.40 -11.43 53.53
C GLN A 213 16.80 -12.73 54.07
#